data_AF-A0A978W3S9-F1
#
_entry.id   AF-A0A978W3S9-F1
#
_cell.length_a   1.000
_cell.length_b   1.000
_cell.length_c   1.000
_cell.angle_alpha   90.00
_cell.angle_beta   90.00
_cell.angle_gamma   90.00
#
_symmetry.space_group_name_H-M   'P 1'
#
loop_
_entity.id
_entity.type
_entity.pdbx_description
1 polymer ?
#
loop_
_entity_poly.entity_id
_entity_poly.type
_entity_poly.pdbx_seq_one_letter_code
_entity_poly.pdbx_strand_id
1 'polypeptide(L)'
;MLKLSVDQQVDKSAMGKDKADVYKKFTNEEGKFNKALASDAKGMLSLYEAAHLRAHGEQILEEALTFTATYLSSSSLRLTTTNLSPPLAAQIKHAIKQPI
;
A
#
# COMPACT_ATOMS: atom_id res chain seq x y z
N MET A 1 11.76 39.80 -27.87
CA MET A 1 12.80 38.86 -27.40
C MET A 1 13.23 39.35 -26.03
N LEU A 2 13.25 38.64 -24.90
CA LEU A 2 12.95 37.26 -24.49
C LEU A 2 12.55 37.36 -23.00
N LYS A 3 11.66 36.48 -22.52
CA LYS A 3 11.20 36.40 -21.12
C LYS A 3 12.39 36.17 -20.17
N LEU A 4 12.50 36.96 -19.10
CA LEU A 4 13.40 36.68 -17.98
C LEU A 4 12.74 35.64 -17.07
N SER A 5 13.46 34.54 -16.85
CA SER A 5 13.03 33.33 -16.17
C SER A 5 12.59 33.54 -14.72
N VAL A 6 11.59 32.74 -14.39
CA VAL A 6 11.06 32.46 -13.05
C VAL A 6 12.09 31.60 -12.30
N ASP A 7 12.94 32.22 -11.49
CA ASP A 7 13.81 31.52 -10.53
C ASP A 7 13.34 31.73 -9.08
N GLN A 8 12.08 31.38 -8.85
CA GLN A 8 11.62 30.97 -7.53
C GLN A 8 10.77 29.70 -7.65
N GLN A 9 11.36 28.66 -8.21
CA GLN A 9 10.86 27.31 -8.06
C GLN A 9 11.65 26.69 -6.91
N VAL A 10 11.10 26.77 -5.69
CA VAL A 10 11.51 25.89 -4.60
C VAL A 10 11.39 24.47 -5.15
N ASP A 11 12.52 23.78 -5.26
CA ASP A 11 12.62 22.42 -5.78
C ASP A 11 11.76 21.48 -4.93
N LYS A 12 10.52 21.26 -5.36
CA LYS A 12 9.58 20.30 -4.78
C LYS A 12 9.88 18.86 -5.25
N SER A 13 10.95 18.61 -6.01
CA SER A 13 11.19 17.33 -6.67
C SER A 13 11.92 16.29 -5.80
N ALA A 14 12.42 16.67 -4.62
CA ALA A 14 13.17 15.76 -3.74
C ALA A 14 12.33 15.05 -2.67
N MET A 15 11.07 15.43 -2.42
CA MET A 15 10.26 14.84 -1.33
C MET A 15 9.50 13.56 -1.73
N GLY A 16 9.55 13.15 -3.01
CA GLY A 16 8.67 12.11 -3.55
C GLY A 16 9.33 10.77 -3.94
N LYS A 17 10.66 10.67 -3.93
CA LYS A 17 11.36 9.50 -4.50
C LYS A 17 11.53 8.34 -3.52
N ASP A 18 11.67 8.63 -2.23
CA ASP A 18 12.09 7.60 -1.26
C ASP A 18 10.96 6.67 -0.80
N LYS A 19 9.71 7.16 -0.76
CA LYS A 19 8.56 6.35 -0.31
C LYS A 19 8.08 5.37 -1.37
N ALA A 20 8.03 5.79 -2.63
CA ALA A 20 7.63 4.91 -3.73
C ALA A 20 8.57 3.69 -3.87
N ASP A 21 9.86 3.89 -3.59
CA ASP A 21 10.86 2.83 -3.66
C ASP A 21 10.65 1.72 -2.62
N VAL A 22 10.12 2.05 -1.43
CA VAL A 22 9.78 1.05 -0.41
C VAL A 22 8.67 0.10 -0.88
N TYR A 23 7.75 0.60 -1.73
CA TYR A 23 6.62 -0.18 -2.24
C TYR A 23 6.93 -0.90 -3.55
N LYS A 24 8.07 -0.65 -4.20
CA LYS A 24 8.46 -1.31 -5.46
C LYS A 24 8.45 -2.85 -5.36
N LYS A 25 8.76 -3.40 -4.19
CA LYS A 25 8.71 -4.86 -3.95
C LYS A 25 7.29 -5.45 -4.03
N PHE A 26 6.26 -4.62 -3.93
CA PHE A 26 4.85 -4.99 -4.00
C PHE A 26 4.21 -4.66 -5.35
N THR A 27 4.94 -3.99 -6.25
CA THR A 27 4.43 -3.57 -7.55
C THR A 27 5.08 -4.37 -8.69
N ASN A 28 4.40 -4.45 -9.83
CA ASN A 28 4.96 -4.99 -11.06
C ASN A 28 5.82 -3.95 -11.81
N GLU A 29 6.33 -4.32 -12.98
CA GLU A 29 7.13 -3.42 -13.84
C GLU A 29 6.36 -2.17 -14.30
N GLU A 30 5.02 -2.21 -14.27
CA GLU A 30 4.15 -1.07 -14.58
C GLU A 30 3.90 -0.16 -13.36
N GLY A 31 4.46 -0.47 -12.19
CA GLY A 31 4.23 0.28 -10.95
C GLY A 31 2.87 0.02 -10.29
N LYS A 32 2.13 -1.00 -10.73
CA LYS A 32 0.83 -1.40 -10.15
C LYS A 32 1.02 -2.53 -9.14
N PHE A 33 0.19 -2.59 -8.10
CA PHE A 33 0.25 -3.68 -7.12
C PHE A 33 0.09 -5.06 -7.78
N ASN A 34 1.06 -5.93 -7.49
CA ASN A 34 1.13 -7.24 -8.08
C ASN A 34 0.02 -8.13 -7.51
N LYS A 35 -0.83 -8.69 -8.38
CA LYS A 35 -1.89 -9.63 -7.98
C LYS A 35 -1.35 -10.89 -7.29
N ALA A 36 -0.10 -11.27 -7.54
CA ALA A 36 0.54 -12.38 -6.82
C ALA A 36 0.66 -12.12 -5.30
N LEU A 37 0.67 -10.84 -4.87
CA LEU A 37 0.67 -10.45 -3.46
C LEU A 37 -0.57 -10.96 -2.71
N ALA A 38 -1.67 -11.22 -3.42
CA ALA A 38 -2.87 -11.83 -2.86
C ALA A 38 -2.64 -13.21 -2.21
N SER A 39 -1.59 -13.92 -2.64
CA SER A 39 -1.21 -15.21 -2.07
C SER A 39 -0.33 -15.09 -0.82
N ASP A 40 0.27 -13.91 -0.58
CA ASP A 40 1.06 -13.61 0.61
C ASP A 40 0.24 -12.78 1.61
N ALA A 41 -0.52 -13.48 2.44
CA ALA A 41 -1.37 -12.87 3.46
C ALA A 41 -0.58 -12.00 4.46
N LYS A 42 0.69 -12.33 4.73
CA LYS A 42 1.55 -11.55 5.64
C LYS A 42 2.05 -10.26 4.98
N GLY A 43 2.45 -10.34 3.72
CA GLY A 43 2.79 -9.18 2.90
C GLY A 43 1.60 -8.22 2.73
N MET A 44 0.39 -8.77 2.51
CA MET A 44 -0.85 -7.98 2.43
C MET A 44 -1.16 -7.24 3.72
N LEU A 45 -1.06 -7.92 4.87
CA LEU A 45 -1.31 -7.31 6.18
C LEU A 45 -0.31 -6.19 6.47
N SER A 46 0.97 -6.43 6.22
CA SER A 46 2.03 -5.43 6.46
C SER A 46 1.82 -4.18 5.59
N LEU A 47 1.41 -4.36 4.33
CA LEU A 47 1.13 -3.25 3.43
C LEU A 47 -0.15 -2.49 3.83
N TYR A 48 -1.18 -3.18 4.30
CA TYR A 48 -2.43 -2.58 4.80
C TYR A 48 -2.18 -1.67 6.01
N GLU A 49 -1.38 -2.14 6.98
CA GLU A 49 -1.01 -1.36 8.17
C GLU A 49 -0.16 -0.14 7.78
N ALA A 50 0.85 -0.33 6.93
CA ALA A 50 1.68 0.78 6.45
C ALA A 50 0.86 1.83 5.69
N ALA A 51 -0.14 1.41 4.91
CA ALA A 51 -1.03 2.32 4.19
C ALA A 51 -1.99 3.09 5.12
N HIS A 52 -2.29 2.59 6.32
CA HIS A 52 -3.06 3.34 7.32
C HIS A 52 -2.24 4.43 8.03
N LEU A 53 -0.93 4.25 8.16
CA LEU A 53 0.00 5.23 8.74
C LEU A 53 0.43 6.35 7.77
N ARG A 54 -0.23 6.41 6.60
CA ARG A 54 0.00 7.39 5.53
C ARG A 54 -0.18 8.85 6.00
N ALA A 55 0.64 9.74 5.46
CA ALA A 55 0.33 11.17 5.40
C ALA A 55 -0.59 11.48 4.18
N HIS A 56 -1.63 12.29 4.38
CA HIS A 56 -2.55 12.68 3.28
C HIS A 56 -1.78 13.17 2.04
N GLY A 57 -2.21 12.71 0.85
CA GLY A 57 -1.64 13.11 -0.45
C GLY A 57 -0.72 12.08 -1.12
N GLU A 58 -0.47 10.93 -0.49
CA GLU A 58 0.34 9.86 -1.08
C GLU A 58 -0.53 8.91 -1.92
N GLN A 59 -0.68 9.20 -3.22
CA GLN A 59 -1.54 8.44 -4.14
C GLN A 59 -1.23 6.93 -4.15
N ILE A 60 0.05 6.55 -4.13
CA ILE A 60 0.46 5.13 -4.11
C ILE A 60 -0.04 4.40 -2.85
N LEU A 61 -0.18 5.10 -1.72
CA LEU A 61 -0.74 4.54 -0.50
C LEU A 61 -2.27 4.48 -0.54
N GLU A 62 -2.94 5.31 -1.35
CA GLU A 62 -4.40 5.25 -1.63
C GLU A 62 -4.73 4.01 -2.43
N GLU A 63 -3.90 3.77 -3.44
CA GLU A 63 -3.96 2.55 -4.22
C GLU A 63 -3.61 1.32 -3.37
N ALA A 64 -2.59 1.41 -2.50
CA ALA A 64 -2.21 0.31 -1.61
C ALA A 64 -3.33 -0.04 -0.62
N LEU A 65 -3.93 0.97 0.00
CA LEU A 65 -5.04 0.79 0.94
C LEU A 65 -6.24 0.15 0.26
N THR A 66 -6.64 0.67 -0.91
CA THR A 66 -7.77 0.13 -1.66
C THR A 66 -7.52 -1.31 -2.08
N PHE A 67 -6.32 -1.60 -2.60
CA PHE A 67 -5.91 -2.94 -3.03
C PHE A 67 -5.92 -3.94 -1.87
N THR A 68 -5.24 -3.60 -0.78
CA THR A 68 -5.14 -4.43 0.43
C THR A 68 -6.48 -4.61 1.13
N ALA A 69 -7.30 -3.57 1.27
CA ALA A 69 -8.61 -3.66 1.88
C ALA A 69 -9.56 -4.57 1.09
N THR A 70 -9.55 -4.48 -0.24
CA THR A 70 -10.36 -5.33 -1.12
C THR A 70 -9.97 -6.80 -0.96
N TYR A 71 -8.66 -7.08 -0.96
CA TYR A 71 -8.14 -8.43 -0.81
C TYR A 71 -8.28 -8.97 0.60
N LEU A 72 -8.05 -8.19 1.66
CA LEU A 72 -8.18 -8.64 3.05
C LEU A 72 -9.64 -8.79 3.45
N SER A 73 -10.56 -7.98 2.94
CA SER A 73 -12.01 -8.14 3.18
C SER A 73 -12.55 -9.37 2.45
N SER A 74 -12.20 -9.53 1.17
CA SER A 74 -12.58 -10.72 0.39
C SER A 74 -11.87 -11.98 0.88
N SER A 75 -10.60 -11.86 1.28
CA SER A 75 -9.85 -12.94 1.91
C SER A 75 -10.41 -13.23 3.28
N SER A 76 -10.82 -12.29 4.13
CA SER A 76 -11.41 -12.62 5.44
C SER A 76 -12.56 -13.63 5.31
N LEU A 77 -13.34 -13.53 4.22
CA LEU A 77 -14.38 -14.50 3.84
C LEU A 77 -13.82 -15.85 3.32
N ARG A 78 -12.63 -15.85 2.69
CA ARG A 78 -11.90 -17.02 2.17
C ARG A 78 -10.92 -17.66 3.17
N LEU A 79 -10.46 -16.92 4.18
CA LEU A 79 -9.51 -17.32 5.23
C LEU A 79 -10.23 -18.18 6.29
N THR A 80 -11.53 -17.96 6.49
CA THR A 80 -12.39 -18.90 7.22
C THR A 80 -12.58 -20.23 6.49
N THR A 81 -12.24 -20.30 5.20
CA THR A 81 -12.44 -21.47 4.33
C THR A 81 -11.14 -22.12 3.83
N THR A 82 -9.97 -21.47 3.96
CA THR A 82 -8.70 -22.00 3.43
C THR A 82 -7.48 -21.72 4.33
N ASN A 83 -6.83 -22.81 4.76
CA ASN A 83 -5.41 -23.07 5.03
C ASN A 83 -4.47 -22.03 5.70
N LEU A 84 -4.95 -20.94 6.30
CA LEU A 84 -4.10 -20.10 7.14
C LEU A 84 -3.93 -20.66 8.54
N SER A 85 -2.77 -20.41 9.14
CA SER A 85 -2.58 -20.69 10.56
C SER A 85 -3.55 -19.84 11.40
N PRO A 86 -4.15 -20.39 12.47
CA PRO A 86 -5.09 -19.66 13.32
C PRO A 86 -4.57 -18.29 13.83
N PRO A 87 -3.28 -18.14 14.21
CA PRO A 87 -2.75 -16.85 14.66
C PRO A 87 -2.78 -15.77 13.57
N LEU A 88 -2.45 -16.11 12.32
CA LEU A 88 -2.41 -15.15 11.22
C LEU A 88 -3.84 -14.71 10.83
N ALA A 89 -4.80 -15.63 10.85
CA ALA A 89 -6.20 -15.29 10.62
C ALA A 89 -6.75 -14.32 11.69
N ALA A 90 -6.37 -14.51 12.95
CA ALA A 90 -6.75 -13.61 14.04
C ALA A 90 -6.15 -12.21 13.88
N GLN A 91 -4.87 -12.11 13.49
CA GLN A 91 -4.21 -10.83 13.22
C GLN A 91 -4.90 -10.06 12.09
N ILE A 92 -5.19 -10.72 10.97
CA ILE A 92 -5.90 -10.10 9.84
C ILE A 92 -7.27 -9.59 10.26
N LYS A 93 -8.04 -10.40 11.01
CA LYS A 93 -9.37 -9.99 11.50
C LYS A 93 -9.29 -8.78 12.44
N HIS A 94 -8.25 -8.70 13.26
CA HIS A 94 -8.03 -7.57 14.15
C HIS A 94 -7.70 -6.30 13.37
N ALA A 95 -6.71 -6.36 12.47
CA ALA A 95 -6.29 -5.20 11.67
C ALA A 95 -7.42 -4.62 10.81
N ILE A 96 -8.30 -5.45 10.24
CA ILE A 96 -9.47 -4.96 9.49
C ILE A 96 -10.45 -4.20 10.40
N LYS A 97 -10.64 -4.65 11.65
CA LYS A 97 -11.54 -3.99 12.60
C LYS A 97 -10.95 -2.74 13.22
N GLN A 98 -9.65 -2.77 13.45
CA GLN A 98 -8.88 -1.74 14.16
C GLN A 98 -7.51 -1.62 13.46
N PRO A 99 -7.41 -0.75 12.45
CA PRO A 99 -6.12 -0.41 11.86
C PRO A 99 -5.23 0.27 12.90
N ILE A 100 -3.91 0.07 12.78
CA ILE A 100 -2.87 0.62 13.67
C ILE A 100 -2.79 2.14 13.55
#